data_AF-A0A6S6R8X5-F1
#
_entry.id   AF-A0A6S6R8X5-F1
#
_cell.length_a   1.000
_cell.length_b   1.000
_cell.length_c   1.000
_cell.angle_alpha   90.00
_cell.angle_beta   90.00
_cell.angle_gamma   90.00
#
_symmetry.space_group_name_H-M   'P 1'
#
loop_
_entity.id
_entity.type
_entity.pdbx_description
1 polymer ?
#
loop_
_entity_poly.entity_id
_entity_poly.type
_entity_poly.pdbx_seq_one_letter_code
_entity_poly.pdbx_strand_id
1 'polypeptide(L)'
;MIRKKSKFFTFIFSTMFGAGHMYMGFMKQGVSIMSLAALLVAIGYVLRMEVFLLILPVLWFYSFFDSINKMSMPDMMFKQQEDHFIFLDNKDNRIIIDFIKKYDYAVAVGLIALGGILIADNMLDFLTSRFYMGAIGEVIRSLRWDAPKLLFAAFIIFIGVRMIQGKKKELDKEEKTDSVLKAAVVTTDNINPKTESVREVHVDTVPEIIKNIPDVIKEEEENENP
;
A
#
# COMPACT_ATOMS: atom_id res chain seq x y z
N MET A 1 -31.11 -2.12 13.57
CA MET A 1 -31.94 -1.09 12.88
C MET A 1 -31.33 0.28 13.14
N ILE A 2 -30.98 1.00 12.07
CA ILE A 2 -30.43 2.35 12.11
C ILE A 2 -31.56 3.32 12.49
N ARG A 3 -31.34 4.15 13.51
CA ARG A 3 -32.36 5.09 13.99
C ARG A 3 -31.71 6.34 14.57
N LYS A 4 -32.34 7.49 14.34
CA LYS A 4 -31.97 8.69 15.07
C LYS A 4 -32.26 8.51 16.55
N LYS A 5 -31.34 9.00 17.36
CA LYS A 5 -31.43 9.01 18.82
C LYS A 5 -31.26 10.43 19.33
N SER A 6 -31.25 10.58 20.65
CA SER A 6 -31.04 11.88 21.30
C SER A 6 -29.77 12.55 20.80
N LYS A 7 -29.91 13.80 20.34
CA LYS A 7 -28.79 14.60 19.83
C LYS A 7 -27.71 14.81 20.89
N PHE A 8 -28.11 15.01 22.14
CA PHE A 8 -27.20 15.20 23.26
C PHE A 8 -26.31 13.98 23.51
N PHE A 9 -26.90 12.79 23.60
CA PHE A 9 -26.13 11.56 23.77
C PHE A 9 -25.29 11.22 22.54
N THR A 10 -25.79 11.51 21.34
CA THR A 10 -25.02 11.34 20.11
C THR A 10 -23.78 12.22 20.11
N PHE A 11 -23.88 13.47 20.58
CA PHE A 11 -22.74 14.36 20.75
C PHE A 11 -21.72 13.81 21.75
N ILE A 12 -22.17 13.37 22.94
CA ILE A 12 -21.28 12.77 23.95
C ILE A 12 -20.56 11.54 23.40
N PHE A 13 -21.29 10.62 22.74
CA PHE A 13 -20.69 9.43 22.16
C PHE A 13 -19.83 9.74 20.93
N SER A 14 -20.10 10.82 20.19
CA SER A 14 -19.25 11.22 19.06
C SER A 14 -17.85 11.68 19.50
N THR A 15 -17.71 12.15 20.73
CA THR A 15 -16.41 12.46 21.36
C THR A 15 -15.58 11.19 21.59
N MET A 16 -16.20 10.02 21.65
CA MET A 16 -15.48 8.75 21.66
C MET A 16 -15.27 8.27 20.23
N PHE A 17 -14.07 7.77 19.90
CA PHE A 17 -13.75 7.21 18.57
C PHE A 17 -14.84 6.21 18.12
N GLY A 18 -15.54 6.50 17.02
CA GLY A 18 -16.54 5.62 16.40
C GLY A 18 -17.82 5.34 17.20
N ALA A 19 -17.94 5.76 18.46
CA ALA A 19 -19.09 5.39 19.30
C ALA A 19 -20.37 6.17 18.94
N GLY A 20 -20.24 7.39 18.40
CA GLY A 20 -21.37 8.17 17.88
C GLY A 20 -22.12 7.41 16.77
N HIS A 21 -21.39 6.81 15.84
CA HIS A 21 -21.94 5.95 14.79
C HIS A 21 -22.70 4.75 15.37
N MET A 22 -22.12 4.05 16.33
CA MET A 22 -22.75 2.90 16.98
C MET A 22 -24.03 3.29 17.73
N TYR A 23 -24.05 4.45 18.38
CA TYR A 23 -25.22 4.93 19.11
C TYR A 23 -26.44 5.14 18.19
N MET A 24 -26.19 5.62 16.96
CA MET A 24 -27.17 5.80 15.89
C MET A 24 -27.54 4.50 15.15
N GLY A 25 -26.84 3.40 15.45
CA GLY A 25 -27.06 2.08 14.87
C GLY A 25 -26.19 1.73 13.67
N PHE A 26 -25.20 2.56 13.33
CA PHE A 26 -24.16 2.29 12.33
C PHE A 26 -23.00 1.53 12.99
N MET A 27 -23.20 0.23 13.23
CA MET A 27 -22.25 -0.60 13.96
C MET A 27 -20.98 -0.86 13.15
N LYS A 28 -21.10 -1.18 11.85
CA LYS A 28 -19.95 -1.47 11.00
C LYS A 28 -19.07 -0.23 10.81
N GLN A 29 -19.68 0.95 10.63
CA GLN A 29 -18.94 2.20 10.55
C GLN A 29 -18.20 2.52 11.86
N GLY A 30 -18.89 2.40 13.00
CA GLY A 30 -18.27 2.61 14.31
C GLY A 30 -17.12 1.65 14.58
N VAL A 31 -17.32 0.35 14.35
CA VAL A 31 -16.27 -0.67 14.51
C VAL A 31 -15.10 -0.39 13.58
N SER A 32 -15.34 0.00 12.33
CA SER A 32 -14.27 0.34 11.38
C SER A 32 -13.33 1.41 11.93
N ILE A 33 -13.89 2.48 12.49
CA ILE A 33 -13.11 3.59 13.08
C ILE A 33 -12.40 3.14 14.35
N MET A 34 -13.08 2.42 15.25
CA MET A 34 -12.49 1.92 16.48
C MET A 34 -11.35 0.95 16.21
N SER A 35 -11.52 0.02 15.27
CA SER A 35 -10.48 -0.92 14.86
C SER A 35 -9.29 -0.20 14.22
N LEU A 36 -9.52 0.82 13.40
CA LEU A 36 -8.42 1.61 12.83
C LEU A 36 -7.67 2.40 13.91
N ALA A 37 -8.37 3.03 14.84
CA ALA A 37 -7.75 3.73 15.97
C ALA A 37 -6.94 2.76 16.84
N ALA A 38 -7.49 1.60 17.18
CA ALA A 38 -6.80 0.56 17.92
C ALA A 38 -5.57 0.03 17.17
N LEU A 39 -5.68 -0.15 15.85
CA LEU A 39 -4.56 -0.58 15.00
C LEU A 39 -3.43 0.47 14.99
N LEU A 40 -3.75 1.76 14.85
CA LEU A 40 -2.77 2.84 14.89
C LEU A 40 -2.05 2.90 16.24
N VAL A 41 -2.78 2.75 17.35
CA VAL A 41 -2.19 2.66 18.69
C VAL A 41 -1.32 1.42 18.83
N ALA A 42 -1.80 0.25 18.37
CA ALA A 42 -1.05 -1.00 18.43
C ALA A 42 0.25 -0.93 17.62
N ILE A 43 0.21 -0.39 16.40
CA ILE A 43 1.40 -0.19 15.56
C ILE A 43 2.35 0.80 16.24
N GLY A 44 1.84 1.94 16.73
CA GLY A 44 2.66 2.92 17.45
C GLY A 44 3.31 2.34 18.69
N TYR A 45 2.60 1.51 19.44
CA TYR A 45 3.11 0.82 20.62
C TYR A 45 4.16 -0.23 20.27
N VAL A 46 3.86 -1.14 19.33
CA VAL A 46 4.76 -2.23 18.93
C VAL A 46 6.01 -1.72 18.23
N LEU A 47 5.88 -0.78 17.29
CA LEU A 47 7.03 -0.15 16.64
C LEU A 47 7.72 0.88 17.54
N ARG A 48 7.14 1.18 18.71
CA ARG A 48 7.57 2.23 19.64
C ARG A 48 7.73 3.58 18.94
N MET A 49 6.84 3.86 18.00
CA MET A 49 6.83 5.07 17.20
C MET A 49 5.60 5.91 17.54
N GLU A 50 5.83 7.02 18.24
CA GLU A 50 4.77 7.94 18.63
C GLU A 50 4.17 8.70 17.45
N VAL A 51 4.85 8.72 16.29
CA VAL A 51 4.37 9.39 15.07
C VAL A 51 2.99 8.88 14.63
N PHE A 52 2.68 7.60 14.85
CA PHE A 52 1.36 7.04 14.53
C PHE A 52 0.24 7.63 15.40
N LEU A 53 0.58 8.10 16.61
CA LEU A 53 -0.37 8.79 17.50
C LEU A 53 -0.72 10.20 16.99
N LEU A 54 0.07 10.80 16.11
CA LEU A 54 -0.30 12.07 15.46
C LEU A 54 -1.47 11.91 14.47
N ILE A 55 -1.70 10.69 13.98
CA ILE A 55 -2.82 10.38 13.08
C ILE A 55 -4.13 10.24 13.87
N LEU A 56 -4.06 9.87 15.15
CA LEU A 56 -5.23 9.66 16.00
C LEU A 56 -6.15 10.90 16.09
N PRO A 57 -5.64 12.12 16.35
CA PRO A 57 -6.48 13.32 16.35
C PRO A 57 -7.19 13.55 15.02
N VAL A 58 -6.53 13.30 13.88
CA VAL A 58 -7.15 13.44 12.56
C VAL A 58 -8.29 12.45 12.38
N LEU A 59 -8.06 11.19 12.73
CA LEU A 59 -9.08 10.14 12.68
C LEU A 59 -10.25 10.44 13.64
N TRP A 60 -9.95 10.99 14.81
CA TRP A 60 -10.92 11.41 15.80
C TRP A 60 -11.82 12.52 15.27
N PHE A 61 -11.24 13.61 14.74
CA PHE A 61 -12.01 14.70 14.16
C PHE A 61 -12.90 14.23 13.02
N TYR A 62 -12.38 13.37 12.14
CA TYR A 62 -13.17 12.74 11.09
C TYR A 62 -14.38 12.01 11.67
N SER A 63 -14.17 11.12 12.64
CA SER A 63 -15.25 10.37 13.30
C SER A 63 -16.28 11.28 13.97
N PHE A 64 -15.80 12.32 14.65
CA PHE A 64 -16.62 13.27 15.39
C PHE A 64 -17.53 14.06 14.44
N PHE A 65 -16.95 14.71 13.42
CA PHE A 65 -17.71 15.49 12.45
C PHE A 65 -18.65 14.61 11.62
N ASP A 66 -18.23 13.40 11.23
CA ASP A 66 -19.09 12.49 10.46
C ASP A 66 -20.31 12.04 11.29
N SER A 67 -20.12 11.72 12.57
CA SER A 67 -21.23 11.42 13.48
C SER A 67 -22.21 12.60 13.62
N ILE A 68 -21.70 13.82 13.76
CA ILE A 68 -22.54 15.03 13.89
C ILE A 68 -23.27 15.34 12.59
N ASN A 69 -22.62 15.13 11.45
CA ASN A 69 -23.24 15.32 10.13
C ASN A 69 -24.41 14.34 9.94
N LYS A 70 -24.21 13.05 10.24
CA LYS A 70 -25.26 12.03 10.21
C LYS A 70 -26.42 12.35 11.17
N MET A 71 -26.11 12.85 12.36
CA MET A 71 -27.13 13.29 13.33
C MET A 71 -27.99 14.45 12.80
N SER A 72 -27.38 15.38 12.06
CA SER A 72 -28.01 16.60 11.56
C SER A 72 -28.78 16.40 10.25
N MET A 73 -28.49 15.32 9.53
CA MET A 73 -29.12 14.98 8.24
C MET A 73 -30.65 14.75 8.37
N PRO A 74 -31.51 15.10 7.39
CA PRO A 74 -32.95 14.83 7.44
C PRO A 74 -33.30 13.34 7.56
N ASP A 75 -34.43 13.00 8.20
CA ASP A 75 -34.81 11.61 8.49
C ASP A 75 -34.95 10.72 7.25
N MET A 76 -35.44 11.29 6.15
CA MET A 76 -35.56 10.59 4.87
C MET A 76 -34.19 10.16 4.34
N MET A 77 -33.21 11.07 4.35
CA MET A 77 -31.83 10.79 3.93
C MET A 77 -31.12 9.86 4.91
N PHE A 78 -31.37 10.02 6.21
CA PHE A 78 -30.77 9.19 7.25
C PHE A 78 -31.20 7.73 7.16
N LYS A 79 -32.48 7.45 6.87
CA LYS A 79 -32.98 6.07 6.72
C LYS A 79 -32.51 5.39 5.44
N GLN A 80 -32.12 6.15 4.42
CA GLN A 80 -31.54 5.62 3.20
C GLN A 80 -30.07 5.22 3.37
N GLN A 81 -29.41 5.65 4.45
CA GLN A 81 -28.03 5.26 4.70
C GLN A 81 -27.94 3.82 5.18
N GLU A 82 -27.07 3.06 4.52
CA GLU A 82 -26.76 1.67 4.87
C GLU A 82 -25.52 1.59 5.75
N ASP A 83 -25.53 0.63 6.69
CA ASP A 83 -24.37 0.34 7.54
C ASP A 83 -23.40 -0.57 6.78
N HIS A 84 -22.26 0.00 6.42
CA HIS A 84 -21.17 -0.63 5.68
C HIS A 84 -19.84 -0.41 6.40
N PHE A 85 -18.87 -1.28 6.18
CA PHE A 85 -17.52 -1.05 6.68
C PHE A 85 -16.83 0.04 5.86
N ILE A 86 -16.30 1.07 6.51
CA ILE A 86 -15.68 2.24 5.83
C ILE A 86 -14.48 1.81 4.97
N PHE A 87 -13.72 0.81 5.43
CA PHE A 87 -12.49 0.38 4.79
C PHE A 87 -12.57 -1.03 4.15
N LEU A 88 -13.64 -1.79 4.41
CA LEU A 88 -13.77 -3.20 4.01
C LEU A 88 -14.94 -3.49 3.05
N ASP A 89 -15.84 -2.54 2.82
CA ASP A 89 -17.06 -2.79 2.01
C ASP A 89 -17.07 -2.04 0.66
N ASN A 90 -16.19 -1.06 0.46
CA ASN A 90 -16.18 -0.29 -0.78
C ASN A 90 -15.66 -1.11 -1.97
N LYS A 91 -16.30 -0.92 -3.14
CA LYS A 91 -15.91 -1.48 -4.45
C LYS A 91 -14.47 -1.08 -4.87
N ASP A 92 -13.89 -0.11 -4.17
CA ASP A 92 -12.54 0.44 -4.33
C ASP A 92 -11.49 -0.22 -3.42
N ASN A 93 -11.86 -1.18 -2.59
CA ASN A 93 -10.91 -2.00 -1.82
C ASN A 93 -9.98 -2.82 -2.70
N ARG A 94 -10.28 -2.90 -4.01
CA ARG A 94 -9.35 -3.42 -5.02
C ARG A 94 -7.99 -2.74 -4.92
N ILE A 95 -7.93 -1.45 -4.65
CA ILE A 95 -6.64 -0.76 -4.47
C ILE A 95 -5.87 -1.39 -3.30
N ILE A 96 -6.50 -1.51 -2.12
CA ILE A 96 -5.83 -2.07 -0.93
C ILE A 96 -5.43 -3.54 -1.16
N ILE A 97 -6.33 -4.34 -1.75
CA ILE A 97 -6.09 -5.75 -2.04
C ILE A 97 -4.98 -5.92 -3.10
N ASP A 98 -4.96 -5.10 -4.14
CA ASP A 98 -3.97 -5.14 -5.21
C ASP A 98 -2.60 -4.66 -4.70
N PHE A 99 -2.58 -3.66 -3.81
CA PHE A 99 -1.36 -3.25 -3.10
C PHE A 99 -0.84 -4.38 -2.19
N ILE A 100 -1.70 -5.01 -1.40
CA ILE A 100 -1.31 -6.15 -0.55
C ILE A 100 -0.79 -7.30 -1.41
N LYS A 101 -1.45 -7.64 -2.51
CA LYS A 101 -0.99 -8.69 -3.45
C LYS A 101 0.32 -8.33 -4.13
N LYS A 102 0.52 -7.06 -4.48
CA LYS A 102 1.77 -6.57 -5.10
C LYS A 102 2.96 -6.66 -4.15
N TYR A 103 2.72 -6.58 -2.84
CA TYR A 103 3.76 -6.58 -1.80
C TYR A 103 3.58 -7.73 -0.80
N ASP A 104 2.91 -8.82 -1.18
CA ASP A 104 2.50 -9.92 -0.29
C ASP A 104 3.69 -10.56 0.42
N TYR A 105 4.77 -10.83 -0.32
CA TYR A 105 6.03 -11.33 0.22
C TYR A 105 6.67 -10.34 1.21
N ALA A 106 6.70 -9.05 0.88
CA ALA A 106 7.28 -8.04 1.76
C ALA A 106 6.45 -7.86 3.05
N VAL A 107 5.13 -7.93 2.95
CA VAL A 107 4.21 -7.88 4.10
C VAL A 107 4.40 -9.12 4.98
N ALA A 108 4.50 -10.32 4.39
CA ALA A 108 4.73 -11.55 5.13
C ALA A 108 6.09 -11.54 5.86
N VAL A 109 7.18 -11.16 5.17
CA VAL A 109 8.51 -11.01 5.79
C VAL A 109 8.48 -9.97 6.90
N GLY A 110 7.79 -8.84 6.70
CA GLY A 110 7.61 -7.81 7.73
C GLY A 110 6.90 -8.35 8.97
N LEU A 111 5.82 -9.11 8.81
CA LEU A 111 5.09 -9.74 9.91
C LEU A 111 5.94 -10.76 10.66
N ILE A 112 6.69 -11.61 9.95
CA ILE A 112 7.57 -12.62 10.56
C ILE A 112 8.69 -11.93 11.35
N ALA A 113 9.33 -10.92 10.78
CA ALA A 113 10.39 -10.18 11.45
C ALA A 113 9.87 -9.44 12.69
N LEU A 114 8.68 -8.82 12.60
CA LEU A 114 8.02 -8.15 13.72
C LEU A 114 7.67 -9.15 14.83
N GLY A 115 7.13 -10.32 14.48
CA GLY A 115 6.88 -11.41 15.43
C GLY A 115 8.16 -11.92 16.09
N GLY A 116 9.23 -12.10 15.32
CA GLY A 116 10.54 -12.50 15.83
C GLY A 116 11.15 -11.50 16.80
N ILE A 117 11.04 -10.20 16.52
CA ILE A 117 11.50 -9.14 17.43
C ILE A 117 10.69 -9.15 18.72
N LEU A 118 9.36 -9.27 18.66
CA LEU A 118 8.51 -9.33 19.86
C LEU A 118 8.89 -10.52 20.76
N ILE A 119 9.14 -11.68 20.17
CA ILE A 119 9.57 -12.86 20.92
C ILE A 119 10.98 -12.63 21.50
N ALA A 120 11.91 -12.09 20.70
CA ALA A 120 13.26 -11.80 21.14
C ALA A 120 13.30 -10.78 22.29
N ASP A 121 12.47 -9.74 22.24
CA ASP A 121 12.38 -8.70 23.27
C ASP A 121 11.98 -9.33 24.62
N ASN A 122 10.90 -10.13 24.61
CA ASN A 122 10.40 -10.85 25.79
C ASN A 122 11.41 -11.89 26.32
N MET A 123 12.06 -12.64 25.43
CA MET A 123 13.06 -13.63 25.83
C MET A 123 14.31 -12.98 26.41
N LEU A 124 14.81 -11.90 25.80
CA LEU A 124 15.96 -11.16 26.29
C LEU A 124 15.66 -10.43 27.59
N ASP A 125 14.43 -9.95 27.81
CA ASP A 125 14.00 -9.40 29.11
C ASP A 125 14.07 -10.45 30.22
N PHE A 126 13.57 -11.65 29.96
CA PHE A 126 13.66 -12.76 30.90
C PHE A 126 15.11 -13.14 31.23
N LEU A 127 16.00 -13.20 30.23
CA LEU A 127 17.42 -13.53 30.45
C LEU A 127 18.17 -12.40 31.16
N THR A 128 18.00 -11.15 30.72
CA THR A 128 18.72 -10.01 31.29
C THR A 128 18.28 -9.71 32.72
N SER A 129 16.99 -9.80 33.02
CA SER A 129 16.48 -9.62 34.39
C SER A 129 16.97 -10.68 35.38
N ARG A 130 17.24 -11.91 34.91
CA ARG A 130 17.64 -13.01 35.80
C ARG A 130 19.15 -13.15 36.00
N PHE A 131 19.95 -12.76 35.01
CA PHE A 131 21.39 -13.05 34.98
C PHE A 131 22.32 -11.83 34.99
N TYR A 132 21.85 -10.60 34.69
CA TYR A 132 22.75 -9.47 34.44
C TYR A 132 22.47 -8.24 35.31
N MET A 133 23.43 -7.92 36.21
CA MET A 133 23.45 -6.70 37.01
C MET A 133 24.82 -6.00 36.79
N GLY A 134 24.89 -5.03 35.87
CA GLY A 134 26.13 -4.29 35.56
C GLY A 134 26.01 -3.36 34.33
N ALA A 135 27.02 -2.51 34.09
CA ALA A 135 26.99 -1.44 33.07
C ALA A 135 26.73 -1.91 31.62
N ILE A 136 27.11 -3.14 31.28
CA ILE A 136 26.84 -3.75 29.95
C ILE A 136 25.34 -4.03 29.77
N GLY A 137 24.62 -4.30 30.87
CA GLY A 137 23.17 -4.53 30.85
C GLY A 137 22.39 -3.27 30.45
N GLU A 138 22.87 -2.08 30.83
CA GLU A 138 22.22 -0.82 30.44
C GLU A 138 22.37 -0.51 28.95
N VAL A 139 23.56 -0.74 28.39
CA VAL A 139 23.81 -0.57 26.95
C VAL A 139 22.96 -1.55 26.14
N ILE A 140 22.89 -2.82 26.54
CA ILE A 140 22.03 -3.83 25.89
C ILE A 140 20.55 -3.46 26.00
N ARG A 141 20.12 -2.93 27.15
CA ARG A 141 18.74 -2.46 27.33
C ARG A 141 18.41 -1.29 26.40
N SER A 142 19.33 -0.34 26.22
CA SER A 142 19.13 0.79 25.32
C SER A 142 19.04 0.38 23.84
N LEU A 143 19.94 -0.50 23.38
CA LEU A 143 19.94 -0.98 22.00
C LEU A 143 18.69 -1.82 21.68
N ARG A 144 18.26 -2.63 22.64
CA ARG A 144 17.03 -3.42 22.56
C ARG A 144 15.77 -2.55 22.52
N TRP A 145 15.72 -1.44 23.27
CA TRP A 145 14.57 -0.54 23.32
C TRP A 145 14.28 0.19 22.01
N ASP A 146 15.22 0.22 21.06
CA ASP A 146 15.02 0.85 19.75
C ASP A 146 15.02 -0.14 18.57
N ALA A 147 15.10 -1.45 18.82
CA ALA A 147 15.17 -2.47 17.76
C ALA A 147 14.00 -2.44 16.73
N PRO A 148 12.71 -2.34 17.11
CA PRO A 148 11.60 -2.14 16.18
C PRO A 148 11.74 -0.86 15.35
N LYS A 149 12.26 0.22 15.95
CA LYS A 149 12.47 1.50 15.25
C LYS A 149 13.54 1.37 14.18
N LEU A 150 14.63 0.66 14.48
CA LEU A 150 15.71 0.38 13.54
C LEU A 150 15.23 -0.48 12.37
N LEU A 151 14.39 -1.50 12.63
CA LEU A 151 13.80 -2.30 11.55
C LEU A 151 12.94 -1.44 10.64
N PHE A 152 12.08 -0.59 11.21
CA PHE A 152 11.24 0.30 10.42
C PHE A 152 12.07 1.29 9.60
N ALA A 153 13.16 1.83 10.16
CA ALA A 153 14.10 2.68 9.44
C ALA A 153 14.78 1.92 8.27
N ALA A 154 15.27 0.71 8.51
CA ALA A 154 15.85 -0.14 7.46
C ALA A 154 14.83 -0.48 6.37
N PHE A 155 13.57 -0.73 6.75
CA PHE A 155 12.46 -0.97 5.83
C PHE A 155 12.17 0.25 4.95
N ILE A 156 12.12 1.46 5.52
CA ILE A 156 11.97 2.71 4.76
C ILE A 156 13.12 2.88 3.77
N ILE A 157 14.36 2.67 4.21
CA ILE A 157 15.55 2.79 3.35
C ILE A 157 15.46 1.77 2.20
N PHE A 158 15.11 0.53 2.48
CA PHE A 158 14.93 -0.51 1.46
C PHE A 158 13.86 -0.14 0.42
N ILE A 159 12.69 0.35 0.87
CA ILE A 159 11.64 0.84 -0.03
C ILE A 159 12.16 2.00 -0.88
N GLY A 160 12.83 2.98 -0.27
CA GLY A 160 13.40 4.12 -0.97
C GLY A 160 14.37 3.70 -2.08
N VAL A 161 15.28 2.78 -1.77
CA VAL A 161 16.24 2.23 -2.76
C VAL A 161 15.51 1.48 -3.89
N ARG A 162 14.54 0.63 -3.56
CA ARG A 162 13.76 -0.12 -4.56
C ARG A 162 12.96 0.81 -5.48
N MET A 163 12.39 1.89 -4.96
CA MET A 163 11.65 2.89 -5.77
C MET A 163 12.55 3.60 -6.77
N ILE A 164 13.80 3.90 -6.39
CA ILE A 164 14.78 4.53 -7.28
C ILE A 164 15.18 3.58 -8.43
N GLN A 165 15.38 2.29 -8.12
CA GLN A 165 15.77 1.30 -9.12
C GLN A 165 14.65 0.94 -10.12
N GLY A 166 13.38 1.00 -9.69
CA GLY A 166 12.24 0.79 -10.58
C GLY A 166 12.20 1.78 -11.74
N LYS A 167 12.44 3.07 -11.46
CA LYS A 167 12.48 4.12 -12.48
C LYS A 167 13.64 3.95 -13.47
N LYS A 168 14.79 3.43 -13.02
CA LYS A 168 15.91 3.12 -13.94
C LYS A 168 15.55 2.04 -14.96
N LYS A 169 14.77 1.03 -14.57
CA LYS A 169 14.36 -0.05 -15.49
C LYS A 169 13.34 0.40 -16.53
N GLU A 170 12.52 1.40 -16.20
CA GLU A 170 11.58 2.02 -17.14
C GLU A 170 12.33 2.91 -18.15
N LEU A 171 13.29 3.70 -17.67
CA LEU A 171 14.14 4.55 -18.52
C LEU A 171 15.01 3.74 -19.49
N ASP A 172 15.63 2.64 -19.03
CA ASP A 172 16.43 1.76 -19.91
C ASP A 172 15.56 1.06 -20.98
N LYS A 173 14.26 0.85 -20.70
CA LYS A 173 13.31 0.28 -21.68
C LYS A 173 12.89 1.30 -22.73
N GLU A 174 12.63 2.54 -22.34
CA GLU A 174 12.30 3.62 -23.27
C GLU A 174 13.51 3.94 -24.17
N GLU A 175 14.72 3.99 -23.64
CA GLU A 175 15.95 4.23 -24.41
C GLU A 175 16.25 3.09 -25.41
N LYS A 176 16.03 1.84 -25.02
CA LYS A 176 16.10 0.68 -25.94
C LYS A 176 15.01 0.73 -27.03
N THR A 177 13.81 1.16 -26.69
CA THR A 177 12.70 1.26 -27.66
C THR A 177 12.96 2.37 -28.68
N ASP A 178 13.45 3.53 -28.23
CA ASP A 178 13.81 4.66 -29.09
C ASP A 178 15.02 4.37 -29.99
N SER A 179 16.00 3.61 -29.52
CA SER A 179 17.15 3.21 -30.34
C SER A 179 16.76 2.19 -31.41
N VAL A 180 15.86 1.25 -31.12
CA VAL A 180 15.32 0.30 -32.11
C VAL A 180 14.45 1.03 -33.14
N LEU A 181 13.59 1.97 -32.71
CA LEU A 181 12.80 2.82 -33.60
C LEU A 181 13.69 3.66 -34.53
N LYS A 182 14.76 4.27 -34.00
CA LYS A 182 15.72 5.01 -34.82
C LYS A 182 16.46 4.11 -35.81
N ALA A 183 16.86 2.90 -35.41
CA ALA A 183 17.52 1.95 -36.31
C ALA A 183 16.58 1.48 -37.44
N ALA A 184 15.30 1.24 -37.14
CA ALA A 184 14.29 0.87 -38.12
C ALA A 184 14.02 2.01 -39.13
N VAL A 185 13.90 3.26 -38.65
CA VAL A 185 13.69 4.44 -39.51
C VAL A 185 14.89 4.71 -40.43
N VAL A 186 16.11 4.56 -39.92
CA VAL A 186 17.34 4.70 -40.72
C VAL A 186 17.45 3.60 -41.79
N THR A 187 16.92 2.41 -41.52
CA THR A 187 16.90 1.31 -42.49
C THR A 187 15.86 1.55 -43.59
N THR A 188 14.69 2.13 -43.28
CA THR A 188 13.68 2.51 -44.29
C THR A 188 14.10 3.69 -45.15
N ASP A 189 14.85 4.65 -44.61
CA ASP A 189 15.35 5.81 -45.39
C ASP A 189 16.48 5.44 -46.36
N ASN A 190 17.11 4.26 -46.19
CA ASN A 190 18.21 3.79 -47.05
C ASN A 190 17.75 2.87 -48.21
N ILE A 191 16.44 2.71 -48.40
CA ILE A 191 15.89 2.04 -49.59
C ILE A 191 15.86 3.06 -50.73
N ASN A 192 16.98 3.19 -51.44
CA ASN A 192 17.07 3.94 -52.68
C ASN A 192 16.06 3.39 -53.71
N PRO A 193 15.13 4.21 -54.24
CA PRO A 193 14.10 3.78 -55.17
C PRO A 193 14.69 3.69 -56.58
N LYS A 194 15.55 2.69 -56.85
CA LYS A 194 16.02 2.41 -58.22
C LYS A 194 16.72 1.04 -58.34
N THR A 195 15.93 -0.03 -58.21
CA THR A 195 16.00 -1.15 -59.16
C THR A 195 14.65 -1.84 -59.21
N GLU A 196 14.14 -1.95 -60.42
CA GLU A 196 12.80 -2.34 -60.82
C GLU A 196 12.69 -3.88 -60.88
N SER A 197 11.81 -4.48 -60.07
CA SER A 197 10.90 -5.54 -60.54
C SER A 197 9.75 -5.75 -59.55
N VAL A 198 8.56 -5.42 -60.03
CA VAL A 198 7.23 -5.53 -59.46
C VAL A 198 7.00 -6.83 -58.64
N ARG A 199 6.75 -6.68 -57.33
CA ARG A 199 5.59 -7.27 -56.63
C ARG A 199 5.07 -6.24 -55.64
N GLU A 200 3.89 -5.71 -55.90
CA GLU A 200 3.18 -4.80 -55.01
C GLU A 200 3.03 -5.43 -53.62
N VAL A 201 3.68 -4.85 -52.61
CA VAL A 201 3.29 -5.05 -51.22
C VAL A 201 2.52 -3.79 -50.84
N HIS A 202 1.21 -3.99 -50.68
CA HIS A 202 0.25 -2.96 -50.32
C HIS A 202 0.68 -2.27 -49.03
N VAL A 203 0.57 -0.94 -48.99
CA VAL A 203 1.00 -0.05 -47.89
C VAL A 203 0.24 -0.30 -46.56
N ASP A 204 -0.71 -1.23 -46.55
CA ASP A 204 -1.53 -1.61 -45.40
C ASP A 204 -0.85 -2.57 -44.40
N THR A 205 0.38 -3.05 -44.67
CA THR A 205 1.05 -4.06 -43.81
C THR A 205 1.92 -3.48 -42.68
N VAL A 206 2.24 -2.17 -42.71
CA VAL A 206 3.07 -1.53 -41.66
C VAL A 206 2.42 -1.62 -40.27
N PRO A 207 1.10 -1.41 -40.10
CA PRO A 207 0.45 -1.61 -38.81
C PRO A 207 0.47 -3.07 -38.37
N GLU A 208 0.49 -4.02 -39.29
CA GLU A 208 0.38 -5.46 -39.03
C GLU A 208 1.71 -6.07 -38.59
N ILE A 209 2.82 -5.61 -39.17
CA ILE A 209 4.18 -5.97 -38.73
C ILE A 209 4.44 -5.42 -37.33
N ILE A 210 4.07 -4.18 -37.04
CA ILE A 210 4.21 -3.55 -35.72
C ILE A 210 3.39 -4.28 -34.66
N LYS A 211 2.23 -4.82 -35.03
CA LYS A 211 1.34 -5.57 -34.13
C LYS A 211 1.86 -6.97 -33.78
N ASN A 212 2.66 -7.58 -34.67
CA ASN A 212 3.22 -8.92 -34.52
C ASN A 212 4.67 -8.94 -34.01
N ILE A 213 5.29 -7.78 -33.74
CA ILE A 213 6.63 -7.68 -33.11
C ILE A 213 6.78 -8.55 -31.83
N PRO A 214 5.78 -8.68 -30.94
CA PRO A 214 5.91 -9.54 -29.76
C PRO A 214 6.10 -11.03 -30.09
N ASP A 215 5.61 -11.49 -31.24
CA ASP A 215 5.70 -12.90 -31.65
C ASP A 215 6.96 -13.17 -32.47
N VAL A 216 7.47 -12.18 -33.23
CA VAL A 216 8.76 -12.29 -33.95
C VAL A 216 9.94 -12.36 -32.98
N ILE A 217 9.89 -11.62 -31.86
CA ILE A 217 10.93 -11.68 -30.82
C ILE A 217 10.94 -13.04 -30.10
N LYS A 218 9.80 -13.75 -30.05
CA LYS A 218 9.73 -15.11 -29.47
C LYS A 218 10.32 -16.17 -30.41
N GLU A 219 10.15 -16.02 -31.71
CA GLU A 219 10.75 -16.97 -32.68
C GLU A 219 12.28 -16.83 -32.78
N GLU A 220 12.84 -15.64 -32.54
CA GLU A 220 14.31 -15.46 -32.43
C GLU A 220 14.87 -16.07 -31.13
N GLU A 221 14.18 -15.93 -29.99
CA GLU A 221 14.62 -16.57 -28.73
C GLU A 221 14.53 -18.12 -28.77
N GLU A 222 13.65 -18.72 -29.57
CA GLU A 222 13.52 -20.18 -29.69
C GLU A 222 14.56 -20.81 -30.64
N ASN A 223 15.16 -20.03 -31.55
CA ASN A 223 16.12 -20.52 -32.55
C ASN A 223 17.60 -20.29 -32.18
N GLU A 224 17.88 -19.56 -31.09
CA GLU A 224 19.24 -19.32 -30.58
C GLU A 224 19.70 -20.32 -29.50
N ASN A 225 18.90 -21.35 -29.17
CA ASN A 225 19.26 -22.34 -28.16
C ASN A 225 19.34 -23.77 -28.72
N PRO A 226 20.51 -24.23 -29.18
CA PRO A 226 20.84 -25.66 -29.21
C PRO A 226 21.20 -26.21 -27.81
#